data_AF-A0A7X6SQF8-F1
#
_entry.id   AF-A0A7X6SQF8-F1
#
_cell.length_a   1.000
_cell.length_b   1.000
_cell.length_c   1.000
_cell.angle_alpha   90.00
_cell.angle_beta   90.00
_cell.angle_gamma   90.00
#
_symmetry.space_group_name_H-M   'P 1'
#
loop_
_entity.id
_entity.type
_entity.pdbx_description
1 polymer ?
#
loop_
_entity_poly.entity_id
_entity_poly.type
_entity_poly.pdbx_seq_one_letter_code
_entity_poly.pdbx_strand_id
1 'polypeptide(L)'
;MKTCFFKAMTFSVILFILNESVIFAQSVEKLQVIASERLKKWENPLVSWQHIAEPDLDSLKIMGEEKRILFFFDPSLSYYPFREESCDIFRHSLKKSLGRKFRNYNIGIFTNNYELDLLVPNLYRKSIPSDRSRLPLSRNREDRRMLLRNTDRIYPARGLYGNSIALWHSHGYYYEMELDRWEFQRAKLFGTVEDIAVMAYVVPYLARMLENAGATVFLPRERDIQINEVIVDNDFSDARSELFLLPDLEIERVNTGFLLTDTLFSGFNPFRHGTSLRIKKDSAVYIPDIPENGSYAVYVSYPLMKDNCKSVLYT
;
A
#
# COMPACT_ATOMS: atom_id res chain seq x y z
N MET A 1 75.40 -6.13 13.07
CA MET A 1 74.66 -6.98 14.05
C MET A 1 73.30 -6.43 14.50
N LYS A 2 72.77 -5.30 13.98
CA LYS A 2 71.47 -4.73 14.46
C LYS A 2 70.28 -4.88 13.49
N THR A 3 70.45 -5.46 12.30
CA THR A 3 69.41 -5.52 11.26
C THR A 3 68.71 -6.88 11.12
N CYS A 4 69.26 -7.98 11.66
CA CYS A 4 68.57 -9.28 11.66
C CYS A 4 67.54 -9.44 12.79
N PHE A 5 67.66 -8.69 13.89
CA PHE A 5 66.76 -8.84 15.04
C PHE A 5 65.36 -8.23 14.76
N PHE A 6 65.28 -7.18 13.94
CA PHE A 6 64.01 -6.49 13.65
C PHE A 6 63.09 -7.25 12.66
N LYS A 7 63.66 -8.08 11.76
CA LYS A 7 62.88 -8.92 10.83
C LYS A 7 62.29 -10.17 11.51
N ALA A 8 62.97 -10.72 12.50
CA ALA A 8 62.46 -11.84 13.29
C ALA A 8 61.30 -11.42 14.22
N MET A 9 61.37 -10.21 14.78
CA MET A 9 60.30 -9.70 15.65
C MET A 9 59.00 -9.38 14.89
N THR A 10 59.10 -8.87 13.66
CA THR A 10 57.92 -8.54 12.83
C THR A 10 57.20 -9.80 12.33
N PHE A 11 57.91 -10.89 12.03
CA PHE A 11 57.31 -12.16 11.63
C PHE A 11 56.58 -12.86 12.79
N SER A 12 57.15 -12.82 14.01
CA SER A 12 56.49 -13.35 15.21
C SER A 12 55.22 -12.59 15.58
N VAL A 13 55.20 -11.25 15.44
CA VAL A 13 54.00 -10.45 15.73
C VAL A 13 52.86 -10.75 14.76
N ILE A 14 53.14 -10.96 13.47
CA ILE A 14 52.13 -11.35 12.47
C ILE A 14 51.59 -12.76 12.75
N LEU A 15 52.44 -13.70 13.19
CA LEU A 15 52.02 -15.06 13.56
C LEU A 15 51.14 -15.08 14.82
N PHE A 16 51.37 -14.17 15.78
CA PHE A 16 50.52 -14.04 16.97
C PHE A 16 49.14 -13.47 16.62
N ILE A 17 49.06 -12.46 15.75
CA ILE A 17 47.79 -11.85 15.32
C ILE A 17 46.95 -12.83 14.49
N LEU A 18 47.57 -13.65 13.63
CA LEU A 18 46.88 -14.69 12.88
C LEU A 18 46.41 -15.85 13.77
N ASN A 19 47.11 -16.16 14.87
CA ASN A 19 46.67 -17.21 15.81
C ASN A 19 45.51 -16.77 16.70
N GLU A 20 45.47 -15.50 17.14
CA GLU A 20 44.36 -15.00 17.97
C GLU A 20 43.03 -15.06 17.22
N SER A 21 43.01 -14.68 15.94
CA SER A 21 41.79 -14.73 15.12
C SER A 21 41.26 -16.16 14.92
N VAL A 22 42.14 -17.16 14.75
CA VAL A 22 41.76 -18.57 14.60
C VAL A 22 41.25 -19.17 15.92
N ILE A 23 41.90 -18.87 17.05
CA ILE A 23 41.45 -19.31 18.38
C ILE A 23 40.10 -18.69 18.72
N PHE A 24 39.91 -17.42 18.39
CA PHE A 24 38.65 -16.72 18.59
C PHE A 24 37.53 -17.32 17.74
N ALA A 25 37.76 -17.56 16.45
CA ALA A 25 36.79 -18.21 15.56
C ALA A 25 36.37 -19.60 16.06
N GLN A 26 37.35 -20.42 16.47
CA GLN A 26 37.08 -21.76 17.03
C GLN A 26 36.30 -21.70 18.35
N SER A 27 36.48 -20.63 19.15
CA SER A 27 35.71 -20.40 20.37
C SER A 27 34.25 -20.03 20.08
N VAL A 28 33.99 -19.24 19.03
CA VAL A 28 32.65 -18.82 18.63
C VAL A 28 31.85 -20.00 18.05
N GLU A 29 32.47 -20.83 17.21
CA GLU A 29 31.83 -22.06 16.70
C GLU A 29 31.38 -22.99 17.83
N LYS A 30 32.24 -23.20 18.84
CA LYS A 30 31.88 -23.99 20.03
C LYS A 30 30.71 -23.37 20.80
N LEU A 31 30.66 -22.04 20.92
CA LEU A 31 29.53 -21.36 21.56
C LEU A 31 28.24 -21.56 20.76
N GLN A 32 28.33 -21.50 19.43
CA GLN A 32 27.18 -21.68 18.53
C GLN A 32 26.60 -23.08 18.65
N VAL A 33 27.44 -24.13 18.65
CA VAL A 33 26.99 -25.51 18.88
C VAL A 33 26.28 -25.65 20.24
N ILE A 34 26.85 -25.07 21.31
CA ILE A 34 26.24 -25.13 22.65
C ILE A 34 24.89 -24.40 22.68
N ALA A 35 24.78 -23.25 22.02
CA ALA A 35 23.53 -22.51 21.94
C ALA A 35 22.47 -23.31 21.17
N SER A 36 22.82 -23.88 20.00
CA SER A 36 21.92 -24.71 19.19
C SER A 36 21.42 -25.93 19.98
N GLU A 37 22.30 -26.65 20.68
CA GLU A 37 21.89 -27.79 21.50
C GLU A 37 20.92 -27.42 22.62
N ARG A 38 21.10 -26.24 23.23
CA ARG A 38 20.18 -25.74 24.28
C ARG A 38 18.82 -25.33 23.74
N LEU A 39 18.75 -24.94 22.47
CA LEU A 39 17.51 -24.49 21.83
C LEU A 39 16.70 -25.63 21.22
N LYS A 40 17.25 -26.84 21.09
CA LYS A 40 16.48 -28.04 20.71
C LYS A 40 15.30 -28.35 21.65
N LYS A 41 15.36 -27.86 22.89
CA LYS A 41 14.30 -28.01 23.90
C LYS A 41 13.48 -26.73 24.10
N TRP A 42 13.76 -25.69 23.32
CA TRP A 42 12.99 -24.46 23.39
C TRP A 42 11.64 -24.68 22.73
N GLU A 43 10.60 -24.21 23.39
CA GLU A 43 9.24 -24.21 22.86
C GLU A 43 8.77 -22.76 22.76
N ASN A 44 8.00 -22.46 21.72
CA ASN A 44 7.45 -21.14 21.50
C ASN A 44 6.52 -20.75 22.67
N PRO A 45 6.82 -19.67 23.42
CA PRO A 45 6.02 -19.30 24.58
C PRO A 45 4.67 -18.67 24.23
N LEU A 46 4.44 -18.32 22.96
CA LEU A 46 3.24 -17.62 22.48
C LEU A 46 2.17 -18.62 22.01
N VAL A 47 1.78 -19.53 22.92
CA VAL A 47 0.88 -20.65 22.62
C VAL A 47 -0.50 -20.22 22.10
N SER A 48 -0.96 -19.02 22.47
CA SER A 48 -2.24 -18.47 21.98
C SER A 48 -2.25 -18.20 20.48
N TRP A 49 -1.09 -18.16 19.82
CA TRP A 49 -0.95 -17.85 18.39
C TRP A 49 -0.55 -19.06 17.54
N GLN A 50 -0.55 -20.28 18.10
CA GLN A 50 -0.26 -21.52 17.36
C GLN A 50 -1.20 -21.76 16.17
N HIS A 51 -2.47 -21.34 16.28
CA HIS A 51 -3.44 -21.44 15.19
C HIS A 51 -3.12 -20.52 13.99
N ILE A 52 -2.25 -19.53 14.16
CA ILE A 52 -1.77 -18.64 13.09
C ILE A 52 -0.60 -19.30 12.37
N ALA A 53 0.38 -19.78 13.14
CA ALA A 53 1.60 -20.43 12.65
C ALA A 53 2.34 -21.12 13.81
N GLU A 54 3.21 -22.09 13.46
CA GLU A 54 4.17 -22.72 14.36
C GLU A 54 5.59 -22.42 13.85
N PRO A 55 6.17 -21.27 14.25
CA PRO A 55 7.45 -20.81 13.71
C PRO A 55 8.63 -21.59 14.26
N ASP A 56 9.55 -21.92 13.37
CA ASP A 56 10.76 -22.67 13.63
C ASP A 56 11.99 -21.76 13.61
N LEU A 57 12.99 -22.14 14.43
CA LEU A 57 14.29 -21.49 14.42
C LEU A 57 15.14 -22.08 13.29
N ASP A 58 15.25 -21.35 12.18
CA ASP A 58 16.06 -21.76 11.02
C ASP A 58 17.56 -21.79 11.35
N SER A 59 18.07 -20.70 11.93
CA SER A 59 19.50 -20.60 12.25
C SER A 59 19.78 -19.58 13.35
N LEU A 60 20.98 -19.65 13.91
CA LEU A 60 21.49 -18.64 14.84
C LEU A 60 22.93 -18.27 14.51
N LYS A 61 23.31 -17.03 14.81
CA LYS A 61 24.67 -16.51 14.66
C LYS A 61 25.13 -15.87 15.95
N ILE A 62 26.31 -16.26 16.44
CA ILE A 62 26.93 -15.65 17.62
C ILE A 62 28.01 -14.68 17.19
N MET A 63 27.89 -13.43 17.63
CA MET A 63 28.89 -12.38 17.49
C MET A 63 29.61 -12.24 18.82
N GLY A 64 30.70 -13.00 18.99
CA GLY A 64 31.41 -13.14 20.26
C GLY A 64 31.96 -11.83 20.83
N GLU A 65 32.54 -10.98 19.97
CA GLU A 65 33.15 -9.70 20.38
C GLU A 65 32.08 -8.72 20.88
N GLU A 66 30.98 -8.62 20.14
CA GLU A 66 29.85 -7.74 20.45
C GLU A 66 28.94 -8.27 21.57
N LYS A 67 29.19 -9.51 22.03
CA LYS A 67 28.29 -10.26 22.93
C LYS A 67 26.85 -10.20 22.43
N ARG A 68 26.65 -10.49 21.14
CA ARG A 68 25.33 -10.48 20.51
C ARG A 68 25.02 -11.85 19.90
N ILE A 69 23.77 -12.29 20.02
CA ILE A 69 23.26 -13.50 19.38
C ILE A 69 22.11 -13.07 18.47
N LEU A 70 22.17 -13.49 17.22
CA LEU A 70 21.11 -13.26 16.23
C LEU A 70 20.39 -14.58 16.01
N PHE A 71 19.07 -14.59 16.20
CA PHE A 71 18.20 -15.69 15.83
C PHE A 71 17.48 -15.36 14.55
N PHE A 72 17.48 -16.30 13.61
CA PHE A 72 16.76 -16.21 12.36
C PHE A 72 15.67 -17.27 12.38
N PHE A 73 14.43 -16.81 12.43
CA PHE A 73 13.24 -17.64 12.34
C PHE A 73 12.69 -17.59 10.93
N ASP A 74 11.96 -18.64 10.56
CA ASP A 74 11.27 -18.70 9.29
C ASP A 74 10.22 -17.57 9.18
N PRO A 75 9.73 -17.25 7.96
CA PRO A 75 8.80 -16.15 7.74
C PRO A 75 7.49 -16.24 8.53
N SER A 76 7.06 -17.44 8.95
CA SER A 76 5.78 -17.64 9.63
C SER A 76 5.70 -16.93 10.99
N LEU A 77 6.84 -16.71 11.67
CA LEU A 77 6.89 -15.89 12.89
C LEU A 77 6.37 -14.48 12.63
N SER A 78 6.61 -13.93 11.44
CA SER A 78 6.19 -12.57 11.08
C SER A 78 4.67 -12.39 11.00
N TYR A 79 3.90 -13.48 11.00
CA TYR A 79 2.43 -13.45 10.95
C TYR A 79 1.81 -13.16 12.32
N TYR A 80 2.59 -13.27 13.40
CA TYR A 80 2.10 -13.02 14.75
C TYR A 80 1.82 -11.54 15.00
N PRO A 81 0.72 -11.19 15.68
CA PRO A 81 0.34 -9.81 15.96
C PRO A 81 1.13 -9.25 17.16
N PHE A 82 2.44 -9.07 17.00
CA PHE A 82 3.32 -8.66 18.10
C PHE A 82 2.93 -7.35 18.79
N ARG A 83 3.18 -7.34 20.10
CA ARG A 83 3.19 -6.21 21.03
C ARG A 83 4.50 -6.25 21.82
N GLU A 84 4.90 -5.14 22.42
CA GLU A 84 6.14 -5.06 23.21
C GLU A 84 6.20 -6.17 24.26
N GLU A 85 5.09 -6.40 24.97
CA GLU A 85 4.99 -7.42 26.01
C GLU A 85 5.22 -8.84 25.46
N SER A 86 4.65 -9.15 24.28
CA SER A 86 4.86 -10.45 23.63
C SER A 86 6.28 -10.61 23.07
N CYS A 87 6.90 -9.53 22.57
CA CYS A 87 8.29 -9.54 22.14
C CYS A 87 9.21 -9.84 23.33
N ASP A 88 8.92 -9.26 24.50
CA ASP A 88 9.67 -9.48 25.72
C ASP A 88 9.51 -10.91 26.25
N ILE A 89 8.30 -11.45 26.24
CA ILE A 89 8.03 -12.86 26.57
C ILE A 89 8.86 -13.77 25.66
N PHE A 90 8.84 -13.51 24.35
CA PHE A 90 9.55 -14.30 23.36
C PHE A 90 11.07 -14.24 23.57
N ARG A 91 11.65 -13.04 23.71
CA ARG A 91 13.07 -12.84 24.05
C ARG A 91 13.47 -13.50 25.36
N HIS A 92 12.63 -13.37 26.39
CA HIS A 92 12.90 -13.93 27.71
C HIS A 92 12.93 -15.45 27.65
N SER A 93 12.04 -16.08 26.90
CA SER A 93 12.02 -17.54 26.70
C SER A 93 13.33 -18.05 26.06
N LEU A 94 13.85 -17.36 25.05
CA LEU A 94 15.12 -17.67 24.41
C LEU A 94 16.29 -17.50 25.38
N LYS A 95 16.35 -16.37 26.11
CA LYS A 95 17.37 -16.15 27.16
C LYS A 95 17.33 -17.24 28.23
N LYS A 96 16.14 -17.65 28.65
CA LYS A 96 15.93 -18.71 29.63
C LYS A 96 16.46 -20.05 29.12
N SER A 97 16.15 -20.42 27.88
CA SER A 97 16.64 -21.66 27.26
C SER A 97 18.16 -21.68 27.07
N LEU A 98 18.74 -20.55 26.67
CA LEU A 98 20.20 -20.40 26.53
C LEU A 98 20.94 -20.52 27.87
N GLY A 99 20.33 -20.11 28.98
CA GLY A 99 20.88 -20.25 30.33
C GLY A 99 22.07 -19.32 30.66
N ARG A 100 22.68 -19.54 31.83
CA ARG A 100 23.64 -18.60 32.47
C ARG A 100 24.84 -18.22 31.59
N LYS A 101 25.30 -19.11 30.70
CA LYS A 101 26.48 -18.89 29.84
C LYS A 101 26.30 -17.70 28.89
N PHE A 102 25.06 -17.44 28.45
CA PHE A 102 24.73 -16.38 27.51
C PHE A 102 23.98 -15.21 28.17
N ARG A 103 23.94 -15.13 29.52
CA ARG A 103 23.17 -14.11 30.24
C ARG A 103 23.57 -12.68 29.88
N ASN A 104 24.85 -12.46 29.58
CA ASN A 104 25.39 -11.16 29.25
C ASN A 104 25.34 -10.88 27.73
N TYR A 105 24.73 -11.75 26.94
CA TYR A 105 24.57 -11.54 25.51
C TYR A 105 23.26 -10.80 25.21
N ASN A 106 23.35 -9.81 24.32
CA ASN A 106 22.19 -9.19 23.71
C ASN A 106 21.63 -10.11 22.63
N ILE A 107 20.30 -10.10 22.46
CA ILE A 107 19.62 -10.97 21.50
C ILE A 107 18.91 -10.11 20.47
N GLY A 108 19.22 -10.35 19.20
CA GLY A 108 18.43 -9.91 18.05
C GLY A 108 17.63 -11.09 17.50
N ILE A 109 16.39 -10.84 17.10
CA ILE A 109 15.49 -11.85 16.54
C ILE A 109 14.99 -11.32 15.21
N PHE A 110 15.14 -12.11 14.17
CA PHE A 110 14.82 -11.76 12.80
C PHE A 110 13.88 -12.79 12.20
N THR A 111 12.91 -12.32 11.43
CA THR A 111 12.02 -13.13 10.59
C THR A 111 11.61 -12.29 9.38
N ASN A 112 11.53 -12.91 8.21
CA ASN A 112 11.10 -12.24 6.97
C ASN A 112 11.82 -10.89 6.71
N ASN A 113 13.14 -10.83 6.97
CA ASN A 113 13.99 -9.63 6.87
C ASN A 113 13.67 -8.48 7.84
N TYR A 114 12.82 -8.69 8.85
CA TYR A 114 12.52 -7.72 9.88
C TYR A 114 13.07 -8.15 11.24
N GLU A 115 13.58 -7.19 12.00
CA GLU A 115 13.80 -7.39 13.44
C GLU A 115 12.45 -7.42 14.17
N LEU A 116 12.33 -8.25 15.20
CA LEU A 116 11.07 -8.51 15.91
C LEU A 116 10.31 -7.24 16.34
N ASP A 117 11.02 -6.22 16.83
CA ASP A 117 10.42 -4.95 17.28
C ASP A 117 9.77 -4.15 16.14
N LEU A 118 10.26 -4.33 14.91
CA LEU A 118 9.66 -3.69 13.74
C LEU A 118 8.29 -4.29 13.41
N LEU A 119 7.98 -5.48 13.92
CA LEU A 119 6.66 -6.09 13.76
C LEU A 119 5.61 -5.47 14.70
N VAL A 120 6.01 -4.70 15.71
CA VAL A 120 5.08 -3.95 16.56
C VAL A 120 4.58 -2.72 15.79
N PRO A 121 3.26 -2.59 15.50
CA PRO A 121 2.72 -1.41 14.84
C PRO A 121 2.91 -0.14 15.68
N ASN A 122 3.16 1.01 15.04
CA ASN A 122 3.39 2.29 15.73
C ASN A 122 2.31 2.62 16.76
N LEU A 123 1.03 2.27 16.49
CA LEU A 123 -0.09 2.48 17.39
C LEU A 123 0.09 1.79 18.76
N TYR A 124 0.78 0.67 18.80
CA TYR A 124 0.95 -0.16 20.00
C TYR A 124 2.33 -0.02 20.65
N ARG A 125 3.19 0.86 20.12
CA ARG A 125 4.49 1.13 20.72
C ARG A 125 4.35 2.09 21.90
N LYS A 126 4.94 1.70 23.03
CA LYS A 126 4.97 2.45 24.29
C LYS A 126 6.40 2.86 24.62
N SER A 127 7.31 1.89 24.66
CA SER A 127 8.73 2.11 24.94
C SER A 127 9.58 2.18 23.67
N ILE A 128 9.16 1.48 22.60
CA ILE A 128 9.85 1.49 21.31
C ILE A 128 9.53 2.81 20.60
N PRO A 129 10.54 3.54 20.07
CA PRO A 129 10.28 4.73 19.28
C PRO A 129 9.39 4.44 18.06
N SER A 130 8.49 5.37 17.73
CA SER A 130 7.66 5.28 16.52
C SER A 130 8.55 5.28 15.27
N ASP A 131 8.29 4.35 14.35
CA ASP A 131 8.93 4.34 13.05
C ASP A 131 8.36 5.45 12.17
N ARG A 132 9.13 6.54 12.01
CA ARG A 132 8.73 7.71 11.22
C ARG A 132 8.56 7.39 9.73
N SER A 133 9.22 6.34 9.22
CA SER A 133 9.08 5.94 7.81
C SER A 133 7.69 5.37 7.48
N ARG A 134 6.96 4.90 8.50
CA ARG A 134 5.58 4.41 8.39
C ARG A 134 4.52 5.50 8.59
N LEU A 135 4.94 6.73 8.88
CA LEU A 135 4.02 7.85 9.02
C LEU A 135 3.82 8.52 7.66
N PRO A 136 2.62 9.00 7.36
CA PRO A 136 2.38 9.77 6.15
C PRO A 136 3.30 11.01 6.15
N LEU A 137 3.84 11.33 4.97
CA LEU A 137 4.63 12.55 4.79
C LEU A 137 3.78 13.77 5.19
N SER A 138 4.33 14.62 6.05
CA SER A 138 3.68 15.87 6.42
C SER A 138 3.61 16.77 5.19
N ARG A 139 2.42 16.88 4.60
CA ARG A 139 2.13 17.82 3.52
C ARG A 139 1.52 19.09 4.09
N ASN A 140 1.99 20.24 3.63
CA ASN A 140 1.34 21.51 3.93
C ASN A 140 -0.10 21.45 3.42
N ARG A 141 -1.02 22.08 4.15
CA ARG A 141 -2.44 22.09 3.79
C ARG A 141 -2.68 22.72 2.41
N GLU A 142 -1.83 23.66 2.01
CA GLU A 142 -1.85 24.32 0.69
C GLU A 142 -1.47 23.38 -0.46
N ASP A 143 -0.70 22.32 -0.19
CA ASP A 143 -0.32 21.31 -1.20
C ASP A 143 -1.45 20.28 -1.45
N ARG A 144 -2.52 20.30 -0.65
CA ARG A 144 -3.66 19.39 -0.79
C ARG A 144 -4.57 19.88 -1.92
N ARG A 145 -4.25 19.48 -3.15
CA ARG A 145 -5.10 19.73 -4.32
C ARG A 145 -6.33 18.82 -4.26
N MET A 146 -7.49 19.43 -3.99
CA MET A 146 -8.78 18.74 -4.08
C MET A 146 -9.33 18.88 -5.48
N LEU A 147 -9.67 17.75 -6.10
CA LEU A 147 -10.26 17.73 -7.44
C LEU A 147 -11.74 18.11 -7.43
N LEU A 148 -12.46 17.77 -6.36
CA LEU A 148 -13.87 18.07 -6.19
C LEU A 148 -14.12 18.53 -4.75
N ARG A 149 -14.98 19.55 -4.59
CA ARG A 149 -15.47 20.01 -3.29
C ARG A 149 -16.98 20.20 -3.38
N ASN A 150 -17.72 19.54 -2.50
CA ASN A 150 -19.14 19.80 -2.34
C ASN A 150 -19.31 21.07 -1.49
N THR A 151 -20.01 22.08 -2.02
CA THR A 151 -20.19 23.40 -1.39
C THR A 151 -21.12 23.37 -0.20
N ASP A 152 -22.07 22.45 -0.17
CA ASP A 152 -23.12 22.38 0.86
C ASP A 152 -22.76 21.39 1.97
N ARG A 153 -21.63 20.71 1.83
CA ARG A 153 -21.18 19.66 2.75
C ARG A 153 -20.31 20.22 3.87
N ILE A 154 -20.67 19.85 5.11
CA ILE A 154 -19.80 20.04 6.28
C ILE A 154 -18.83 18.86 6.38
N TYR A 155 -17.53 19.16 6.42
CA TYR A 155 -16.46 18.17 6.51
C TYR A 155 -15.95 18.01 7.96
N PRO A 156 -15.63 16.78 8.41
CA PRO A 156 -15.09 16.56 9.76
C PRO A 156 -13.73 17.23 9.97
N ALA A 157 -13.55 17.92 11.10
CA ALA A 157 -12.30 18.62 11.43
C ALA A 157 -11.09 17.68 11.57
N ARG A 158 -11.33 16.43 12.02
CA ARG A 158 -10.33 15.36 12.15
C ARG A 158 -10.66 14.19 11.22
N GLY A 159 -10.94 14.50 9.96
CA GLY A 159 -11.26 13.53 8.91
C GLY A 159 -10.17 13.37 7.87
N LEU A 160 -10.57 12.86 6.70
CA LEU A 160 -9.75 12.66 5.51
C LEU A 160 -9.84 13.83 4.52
N TYR A 161 -10.34 14.99 4.96
CA TYR A 161 -10.45 16.17 4.11
C TYR A 161 -9.11 16.57 3.46
N GLY A 162 -9.15 16.72 2.13
CA GLY A 162 -7.98 17.05 1.32
C GLY A 162 -7.09 15.85 0.97
N ASN A 163 -7.50 14.62 1.27
CA ASN A 163 -6.82 13.41 0.84
C ASN A 163 -7.54 12.79 -0.35
N SER A 164 -6.77 12.21 -1.27
CA SER A 164 -7.28 11.38 -2.36
C SER A 164 -6.94 9.93 -2.09
N ILE A 165 -7.92 9.05 -2.26
CA ILE A 165 -7.77 7.60 -2.10
C ILE A 165 -8.14 6.97 -3.42
N ALA A 166 -7.22 6.22 -4.00
CA ALA A 166 -7.55 5.31 -5.08
C ALA A 166 -7.85 3.93 -4.47
N LEU A 167 -9.05 3.42 -4.72
CA LEU A 167 -9.65 2.28 -4.04
C LEU A 167 -10.03 1.20 -5.04
N TRP A 168 -9.33 0.07 -4.98
CA TRP A 168 -9.60 -1.10 -5.83
C TRP A 168 -10.34 -2.17 -5.04
N HIS A 169 -11.49 -2.60 -5.55
CA HIS A 169 -12.28 -3.70 -5.00
C HIS A 169 -12.00 -5.02 -5.72
N SER A 170 -10.72 -5.31 -5.88
CA SER A 170 -10.20 -6.55 -6.47
C SER A 170 -10.66 -6.79 -7.92
N HIS A 171 -10.95 -8.05 -8.25
CA HIS A 171 -11.30 -8.61 -9.56
C HIS A 171 -12.61 -8.05 -10.15
N GLY A 172 -13.13 -8.62 -11.23
CA GLY A 172 -14.36 -8.17 -11.89
C GLY A 172 -14.78 -9.12 -13.01
N TYR A 173 -15.89 -8.77 -13.68
CA TYR A 173 -16.31 -9.45 -14.91
C TYR A 173 -15.54 -8.85 -16.08
N TYR A 174 -14.76 -9.66 -16.78
CA TYR A 174 -13.91 -9.20 -17.89
C TYR A 174 -14.13 -10.05 -19.13
N TYR A 175 -13.78 -9.50 -20.29
CA TYR A 175 -13.83 -10.21 -21.56
C TYR A 175 -12.51 -10.95 -21.78
N GLU A 176 -12.58 -12.28 -21.87
CA GLU A 176 -11.45 -13.12 -22.25
C GLU A 176 -11.47 -13.30 -23.77
N MET A 177 -10.49 -12.70 -24.44
CA MET A 177 -10.43 -12.65 -25.91
C MET A 177 -10.20 -14.03 -26.53
N GLU A 178 -9.39 -14.89 -25.91
CA GLU A 178 -9.09 -16.21 -26.47
C GLU A 178 -10.31 -17.16 -26.42
N LEU A 179 -11.15 -16.97 -25.40
CA LEU A 179 -12.36 -17.77 -25.18
C LEU A 179 -13.62 -17.11 -25.75
N ASP A 180 -13.49 -15.92 -26.31
CA ASP A 180 -14.57 -15.11 -26.89
C ASP A 180 -15.79 -15.00 -25.95
N ARG A 181 -15.53 -14.77 -24.66
CA ARG A 181 -16.60 -14.72 -23.64
C ARG A 181 -16.26 -13.83 -22.48
N TRP A 182 -17.31 -13.39 -21.79
CA TRP A 182 -17.18 -12.75 -20.49
C TRP A 182 -17.09 -13.78 -19.35
N GLU A 183 -16.11 -13.62 -18.48
CA GLU A 183 -15.93 -14.47 -17.31
C GLU A 183 -15.47 -13.73 -16.04
N PHE A 184 -15.62 -14.38 -14.90
CA PHE A 184 -15.03 -13.93 -13.64
C PHE A 184 -13.62 -14.49 -13.52
N GLN A 185 -12.73 -13.76 -12.88
CA GLN A 185 -11.35 -14.18 -12.67
C GLN A 185 -11.24 -15.31 -11.64
N ARG A 186 -12.19 -15.39 -10.70
CA ARG A 186 -12.25 -16.49 -9.71
C ARG A 186 -13.42 -17.42 -9.97
N ALA A 187 -13.21 -18.69 -9.64
CA ALA A 187 -14.25 -19.70 -9.69
C ALA A 187 -15.38 -19.38 -8.71
N LYS A 188 -16.61 -19.74 -9.09
CA LYS A 188 -17.77 -19.68 -8.21
C LYS A 188 -17.62 -20.76 -7.14
N LEU A 189 -17.36 -20.36 -5.89
CA LEU A 189 -17.10 -21.28 -4.78
C LEU A 189 -18.21 -21.13 -3.72
N PHE A 190 -18.89 -22.23 -3.38
CA PHE A 190 -19.95 -22.26 -2.35
C PHE A 190 -21.03 -21.16 -2.51
N GLY A 191 -21.42 -20.84 -3.74
CA GLY A 191 -22.43 -19.80 -4.03
C GLY A 191 -21.91 -18.37 -3.96
N THR A 192 -20.60 -18.17 -3.74
CA THR A 192 -19.95 -16.87 -3.74
C THR A 192 -19.09 -16.66 -4.98
N VAL A 193 -18.99 -15.41 -5.42
CA VAL A 193 -18.07 -14.98 -6.47
C VAL A 193 -17.21 -13.86 -5.88
N GLU A 194 -15.93 -14.13 -5.65
CA GLU A 194 -15.00 -13.18 -5.01
C GLU A 194 -14.98 -11.83 -5.75
N ASP A 195 -15.01 -11.88 -7.08
CA ASP A 195 -15.06 -10.73 -8.00
C ASP A 195 -16.23 -9.76 -7.74
N ILE A 196 -17.33 -10.28 -7.19
CA ILE A 196 -18.53 -9.51 -6.83
C ILE A 196 -18.56 -9.22 -5.33
N ALA A 197 -18.20 -10.19 -4.49
CA ALA A 197 -18.35 -10.12 -3.05
C ALA A 197 -17.60 -8.91 -2.46
N VAL A 198 -16.39 -8.64 -2.94
CA VAL A 198 -15.59 -7.48 -2.50
C VAL A 198 -16.25 -6.16 -2.90
N MET A 199 -16.69 -6.07 -4.16
CA MET A 199 -17.39 -4.89 -4.68
C MET A 199 -18.65 -4.56 -3.88
N ALA A 200 -19.42 -5.59 -3.50
CA ALA A 200 -20.71 -5.46 -2.82
C ALA A 200 -20.63 -4.78 -1.46
N TYR A 201 -19.45 -4.76 -0.80
CA TYR A 201 -19.26 -3.94 0.40
C TYR A 201 -18.38 -2.70 0.18
N VAL A 202 -17.46 -2.72 -0.79
CA VAL A 202 -16.59 -1.56 -1.05
C VAL A 202 -17.37 -0.38 -1.63
N VAL A 203 -18.17 -0.60 -2.67
CA VAL A 203 -18.86 0.47 -3.39
C VAL A 203 -19.95 1.13 -2.53
N PRO A 204 -20.91 0.40 -1.94
CA PRO A 204 -22.00 1.02 -1.20
C PRO A 204 -21.60 1.49 0.21
N TYR A 205 -20.60 0.89 0.86
CA TYR A 205 -20.25 1.21 2.25
C TYR A 205 -18.89 1.89 2.38
N LEU A 206 -17.80 1.20 2.02
CA LEU A 206 -16.45 1.73 2.29
C LEU A 206 -16.17 3.05 1.56
N ALA A 207 -16.50 3.14 0.27
CA ALA A 207 -16.32 4.36 -0.51
C ALA A 207 -17.09 5.52 0.13
N ARG A 208 -18.36 5.29 0.47
CA ARG A 208 -19.22 6.27 1.16
C ARG A 208 -18.66 6.68 2.51
N MET A 209 -18.16 5.74 3.32
CA MET A 209 -17.54 6.05 4.63
C MET A 209 -16.32 6.96 4.47
N LEU A 210 -15.45 6.68 3.48
CA LEU A 210 -14.26 7.47 3.20
C LEU A 210 -14.59 8.86 2.67
N GLU A 211 -15.55 8.96 1.76
CA GLU A 211 -16.05 10.25 1.25
C GLU A 211 -16.74 11.06 2.36
N ASN A 212 -17.49 10.39 3.25
CA ASN A 212 -18.09 11.01 4.44
C ASN A 212 -17.06 11.51 5.43
N ALA A 213 -15.92 10.83 5.53
CA ALA A 213 -14.77 11.33 6.29
C ALA A 213 -14.06 12.51 5.59
N GLY A 214 -14.38 12.80 4.32
CA GLY A 214 -13.87 13.94 3.55
C GLY A 214 -12.85 13.61 2.48
N ALA A 215 -12.55 12.33 2.24
CA ALA A 215 -11.65 11.93 1.16
C ALA A 215 -12.31 12.10 -0.22
N THR A 216 -11.50 12.38 -1.24
CA THR A 216 -11.88 12.13 -2.64
C THR A 216 -11.53 10.68 -2.97
N VAL A 217 -12.52 9.87 -3.33
CA VAL A 217 -12.33 8.43 -3.60
C VAL A 217 -12.44 8.17 -5.10
N PHE A 218 -11.42 7.51 -5.66
CA PHE A 218 -11.39 7.08 -7.06
C PHE A 218 -11.53 5.56 -7.11
N LEU A 219 -12.43 5.07 -7.95
CA LEU A 219 -12.59 3.66 -8.23
C LEU A 219 -12.20 3.39 -9.70
N PRO A 220 -11.60 2.22 -9.99
CA PRO A 220 -11.21 1.84 -11.34
C PRO A 220 -12.37 1.31 -12.20
N ARG A 221 -13.52 1.04 -11.60
CA ARG A 221 -14.72 0.50 -12.24
C ARG A 221 -15.91 1.41 -11.96
N GLU A 222 -16.88 1.40 -12.88
CA GLU A 222 -18.13 2.13 -12.74
C GLU A 222 -18.84 1.76 -11.44
N ARG A 223 -19.38 2.77 -10.77
CA ARG A 223 -20.05 2.68 -9.46
C ARG A 223 -21.55 2.86 -9.58
N ASP A 224 -22.00 3.50 -10.65
CA ASP A 224 -23.39 3.65 -10.97
C ASP A 224 -23.95 2.33 -11.47
N ILE A 225 -25.10 1.96 -10.92
CA ILE A 225 -25.84 0.76 -11.30
C ILE A 225 -26.97 1.07 -12.27
N GLN A 226 -27.16 2.36 -12.58
CA GLN A 226 -28.06 2.80 -13.63
C GLN A 226 -27.59 2.22 -14.97
N ILE A 227 -28.50 1.50 -15.65
CA ILE A 227 -28.21 0.84 -16.92
C ILE A 227 -28.37 1.77 -18.12
N ASN A 228 -29.05 2.90 -17.93
CA ASN A 228 -29.25 3.92 -18.94
C ASN A 228 -28.06 4.90 -18.92
N GLU A 229 -27.39 5.07 -20.06
CA GLU A 229 -26.37 6.11 -20.27
C GLU A 229 -26.96 7.22 -21.15
N VAL A 230 -26.60 8.48 -20.86
CA VAL A 230 -26.95 9.63 -21.70
C VAL A 230 -25.71 10.50 -21.86
N ILE A 231 -25.29 10.68 -23.11
CA ILE A 231 -24.16 11.51 -23.51
C ILE A 231 -24.69 12.85 -24.01
N VAL A 232 -24.16 13.93 -23.42
CA VAL A 232 -24.38 15.30 -23.88
C VAL A 232 -23.02 15.91 -24.20
N ASP A 233 -22.68 15.95 -25.48
CA ASP A 233 -21.40 16.41 -25.98
C ASP A 233 -21.57 17.30 -27.24
N ASN A 234 -20.59 18.17 -27.50
CA ASN A 234 -20.64 19.11 -28.61
C ASN A 234 -20.47 18.46 -29.99
N ASP A 235 -19.88 17.27 -30.06
CA ASP A 235 -19.70 16.50 -31.29
C ASP A 235 -20.89 15.58 -31.56
N PHE A 236 -21.43 14.97 -30.50
CA PHE A 236 -22.57 14.07 -30.56
C PHE A 236 -23.35 14.09 -29.24
N SER A 237 -24.67 14.12 -29.30
CA SER A 237 -25.54 14.04 -28.12
C SER A 237 -26.63 12.99 -28.36
N ASP A 238 -26.99 12.24 -27.31
CA ASP A 238 -28.01 11.19 -27.39
C ASP A 238 -29.42 11.74 -27.52
N ALA A 239 -30.23 11.14 -28.39
CA ALA A 239 -31.64 11.46 -28.58
C ALA A 239 -31.88 12.98 -28.77
N ARG A 240 -32.65 13.62 -27.87
CA ARG A 240 -32.91 15.06 -27.89
C ARG A 240 -32.03 15.83 -26.90
N SER A 241 -30.96 15.22 -26.42
CA SER A 241 -30.03 15.90 -25.52
C SER A 241 -29.31 17.03 -26.25
N GLU A 242 -29.05 18.11 -25.53
CA GLU A 242 -28.50 19.32 -26.14
C GLU A 242 -27.48 20.00 -25.21
N LEU A 243 -26.38 20.44 -25.81
CA LEU A 243 -25.49 21.42 -25.21
C LEU A 243 -25.95 22.82 -25.57
N PHE A 244 -26.52 23.53 -24.60
CA PHE A 244 -26.96 24.89 -24.75
C PHE A 244 -25.90 25.87 -24.22
N LEU A 245 -25.53 26.84 -25.08
CA LEU A 245 -24.58 27.90 -24.78
C LEU A 245 -25.29 29.26 -24.91
N LEU A 246 -24.92 30.23 -24.05
CA LEU A 246 -25.49 31.57 -24.15
C LEU A 246 -25.12 32.26 -25.48
N PRO A 247 -25.98 33.17 -25.98
CA PRO A 247 -25.66 34.00 -27.14
C PRO A 247 -24.41 34.87 -26.90
N ASP A 248 -23.68 35.20 -27.97
CA ASP A 248 -22.53 36.13 -27.97
C ASP A 248 -21.27 35.69 -27.19
N LEU A 249 -21.12 34.39 -26.93
CA LEU A 249 -19.94 33.83 -26.29
C LEU A 249 -18.71 33.80 -27.20
N GLU A 250 -17.57 34.18 -26.65
CA GLU A 250 -16.26 33.83 -27.22
C GLU A 250 -16.01 32.33 -27.03
N ILE A 251 -16.31 31.55 -28.06
CA ILE A 251 -16.12 30.09 -28.10
C ILE A 251 -14.94 29.76 -29.01
N GLU A 252 -13.99 28.98 -28.49
CA GLU A 252 -12.91 28.37 -29.26
C GLU A 252 -13.11 26.86 -29.28
N ARG A 253 -13.14 26.26 -30.47
CA ARG A 253 -13.16 24.79 -30.61
C ARG A 253 -11.75 24.25 -30.49
N VAL A 254 -11.55 23.29 -29.57
CA VAL A 254 -10.27 22.65 -29.30
C VAL A 254 -10.32 21.23 -29.86
N ASN A 255 -9.33 20.85 -30.67
CA ASN A 255 -9.20 19.50 -31.25
C ASN A 255 -8.63 18.49 -30.24
N THR A 256 -9.18 18.50 -29.02
CA THR A 256 -8.89 17.54 -27.97
C THR A 256 -10.11 17.49 -27.07
N GLY A 257 -10.69 16.30 -26.91
CA GLY A 257 -11.88 16.07 -26.11
C GLY A 257 -12.36 14.64 -26.27
N PHE A 258 -13.58 14.39 -25.79
CA PHE A 258 -14.20 13.07 -25.84
C PHE A 258 -14.69 12.73 -27.24
N LEU A 259 -14.39 11.52 -27.69
CA LEU A 259 -14.93 10.94 -28.92
C LEU A 259 -15.69 9.68 -28.57
N LEU A 260 -16.99 9.68 -28.84
CA LEU A 260 -17.80 8.47 -28.75
C LEU A 260 -17.23 7.41 -29.70
N THR A 261 -16.85 6.27 -29.13
CA THR A 261 -16.23 5.16 -29.86
C THR A 261 -16.89 3.86 -29.42
N ASP A 262 -17.24 3.01 -30.38
CA ASP A 262 -17.88 1.72 -30.12
C ASP A 262 -16.90 0.67 -29.54
N THR A 263 -15.64 0.72 -29.96
CA THR A 263 -14.61 -0.26 -29.61
C THR A 263 -13.33 0.45 -29.17
N LEU A 264 -12.83 0.10 -27.98
CA LEU A 264 -11.57 0.61 -27.46
C LEU A 264 -10.43 -0.36 -27.72
N PHE A 265 -9.40 0.10 -28.43
CA PHE A 265 -8.17 -0.64 -28.64
C PHE A 265 -7.09 -0.26 -27.63
N SER A 266 -6.13 -1.16 -27.39
CA SER A 266 -4.99 -0.88 -26.51
C SER A 266 -4.25 0.37 -26.97
N GLY A 267 -4.02 1.32 -26.06
CA GLY A 267 -3.38 2.60 -26.33
C GLY A 267 -4.30 3.71 -26.87
N PHE A 268 -5.56 3.40 -27.18
CA PHE A 268 -6.55 4.41 -27.58
C PHE A 268 -7.22 5.04 -26.36
N ASN A 269 -7.28 6.37 -26.30
CA ASN A 269 -7.95 7.10 -25.22
C ASN A 269 -9.02 8.02 -25.80
N PRO A 270 -10.31 7.69 -25.67
CA PRO A 270 -11.40 8.44 -26.32
C PRO A 270 -11.45 9.90 -25.87
N PHE A 271 -10.96 10.23 -24.68
CA PHE A 271 -10.89 11.60 -24.13
C PHE A 271 -9.81 12.49 -24.76
N ARG A 272 -9.12 12.01 -25.80
CA ARG A 272 -8.09 12.76 -26.53
C ARG A 272 -8.34 12.87 -28.03
N HIS A 273 -9.37 12.22 -28.55
CA HIS A 273 -9.58 12.06 -29.99
C HIS A 273 -10.80 12.80 -30.54
N GLY A 274 -11.62 13.40 -29.68
CA GLY A 274 -12.74 14.26 -30.09
C GLY A 274 -12.38 15.73 -30.00
N THR A 275 -13.40 16.56 -29.89
CA THR A 275 -13.25 18.00 -29.68
C THR A 275 -13.86 18.46 -28.37
N SER A 276 -13.55 19.68 -27.96
CA SER A 276 -14.20 20.33 -26.83
C SER A 276 -14.38 21.80 -27.10
N LEU A 277 -15.29 22.44 -26.36
CA LEU A 277 -15.54 23.86 -26.45
C LEU A 277 -14.88 24.59 -25.29
N ARG A 278 -14.06 25.58 -25.61
CA ARG A 278 -13.45 26.49 -24.66
C ARG A 278 -14.26 27.77 -24.61
N ILE A 279 -14.87 28.04 -23.46
CA ILE A 279 -15.73 29.19 -23.20
C ILE A 279 -15.02 30.12 -22.21
N LYS A 280 -15.03 31.43 -22.44
CA LYS A 280 -14.44 32.42 -21.53
C LYS A 280 -15.50 33.09 -20.66
N LYS A 281 -15.29 33.04 -19.34
CA LYS A 281 -16.07 33.79 -18.31
C LYS A 281 -17.57 33.54 -18.35
N ASP A 282 -18.00 32.33 -18.69
CA ASP A 282 -19.42 32.00 -18.71
C ASP A 282 -19.67 30.53 -18.34
N SER A 283 -20.90 30.09 -18.55
CA SER A 283 -21.52 28.83 -18.21
C SER A 283 -21.90 28.04 -19.47
N ALA A 284 -22.01 26.73 -19.32
CA ALA A 284 -22.53 25.82 -20.32
C ALA A 284 -23.66 25.01 -19.68
N VAL A 285 -24.75 24.82 -20.40
CA VAL A 285 -25.92 24.08 -19.92
C VAL A 285 -26.02 22.77 -20.71
N TYR A 286 -25.97 21.66 -20.00
CA TYR A 286 -26.14 20.33 -20.57
C TYR A 286 -27.54 19.86 -20.24
N ILE A 287 -28.36 19.61 -21.28
CA ILE A 287 -29.75 19.21 -21.13
C ILE A 287 -29.87 17.75 -21.60
N PRO A 288 -29.87 16.75 -20.70
CA PRO A 288 -30.01 15.35 -21.07
C PRO A 288 -31.47 14.96 -21.33
N ASP A 289 -31.72 14.18 -22.38
CA ASP A 289 -33.00 13.49 -22.62
C ASP A 289 -33.01 12.15 -21.86
N ILE A 290 -33.34 12.21 -20.57
CA ILE A 290 -33.31 11.06 -19.67
C ILE A 290 -34.44 10.07 -20.01
N PRO A 291 -34.13 8.80 -20.35
CA PRO A 291 -35.13 7.83 -20.81
C PRO A 291 -36.02 7.29 -19.68
N GLU A 292 -35.51 7.24 -18.44
CA GLU A 292 -36.22 6.67 -17.29
C GLU A 292 -35.91 7.44 -15.99
N ASN A 293 -36.89 7.53 -15.09
CA ASN A 293 -36.67 8.12 -13.77
C ASN A 293 -35.67 7.28 -12.96
N GLY A 294 -34.66 7.93 -12.37
CA GLY A 294 -33.68 7.24 -11.55
C GLY A 294 -32.61 8.17 -11.00
N SER A 295 -31.65 7.58 -10.29
CA SER A 295 -30.40 8.26 -9.96
C SER A 295 -29.38 8.00 -11.06
N TYR A 296 -28.69 9.05 -11.50
CA TYR A 296 -27.66 9.00 -12.52
C TYR A 296 -26.40 9.67 -11.95
N ALA A 297 -25.25 9.01 -12.10
CA ALA A 297 -23.96 9.62 -11.85
C ALA A 297 -23.65 10.62 -12.96
N VAL A 298 -23.17 11.80 -12.58
CA VAL A 298 -22.76 12.83 -13.53
C VAL A 298 -21.25 12.80 -13.69
N TYR A 299 -20.81 12.54 -14.92
CA TYR A 299 -19.41 12.57 -15.31
C TYR A 299 -19.14 13.80 -16.18
N VAL A 300 -18.10 14.54 -15.84
CA VAL A 300 -17.66 15.70 -16.63
C VAL A 300 -16.22 15.48 -17.03
N SER A 301 -15.95 15.60 -18.33
CA SER A 301 -14.61 15.51 -18.89
C SER A 301 -14.25 16.80 -19.61
N TYR A 302 -12.97 17.17 -19.57
CA TYR A 302 -12.43 18.32 -20.28
C TYR A 302 -10.92 18.14 -20.49
N PRO A 303 -10.34 18.69 -21.57
CA PRO A 303 -8.91 18.60 -21.79
C PRO A 303 -8.13 19.42 -20.76
N LEU A 304 -6.94 18.92 -20.41
CA LEU A 304 -5.97 19.64 -19.61
C LEU A 304 -5.17 20.61 -20.50
N MET A 305 -5.36 21.90 -20.27
CA MET A 305 -4.73 23.04 -20.90
C MET A 305 -4.06 23.93 -19.83
N LYS A 306 -3.11 24.78 -20.24
CA LYS A 306 -2.31 25.59 -19.29
C LYS A 306 -3.13 26.68 -18.59
N ASP A 307 -4.25 27.05 -19.18
CA ASP A 307 -5.09 28.19 -18.82
C ASP A 307 -6.54 27.77 -18.50
N ASN A 308 -6.78 26.49 -18.18
CA ASN A 308 -8.05 26.10 -17.57
C ASN A 308 -8.32 26.95 -16.32
N CYS A 309 -9.60 27.19 -16.05
CA CYS A 309 -10.03 27.82 -14.81
C CYS A 309 -9.53 27.03 -13.59
N LYS A 310 -9.18 27.76 -12.53
CA LYS A 310 -8.74 27.15 -11.26
C LYS A 310 -9.87 26.39 -10.55
N SER A 311 -11.12 26.78 -10.82
CA SER A 311 -12.33 26.17 -10.26
C SER A 311 -13.52 26.42 -11.18
N VAL A 312 -14.42 25.44 -11.27
CA VAL A 312 -15.71 25.52 -11.96
C VAL A 312 -16.79 25.04 -10.99
N LEU A 313 -17.97 25.64 -11.04
CA LEU A 313 -19.14 25.21 -10.26
C LEU A 313 -20.03 24.34 -11.15
N TYR A 314 -20.42 23.18 -10.62
CA TYR A 314 -21.41 22.29 -11.23
C TYR A 314 -22.69 22.36 -10.37
N THR A 315 -23.83 22.57 -11.01
CA THR A 315 -25.13 22.79 -10.37
C THR A 315 -26.17 21.79 -10.81
#